data_AF-A0A530A5U7-F1
#
_entry.id   AF-A0A530A5U7-F1
#
_cell.length_a   1.000
_cell.length_b   1.000
_cell.length_c   1.000
_cell.angle_alpha   90.00
_cell.angle_beta   90.00
_cell.angle_gamma   90.00
#
_symmetry.space_group_name_H-M   'P 1'
#
loop_
_entity.id
_entity.type
_entity.pdbx_description
1 polymer ?
#
loop_
_entity_poly.entity_id
_entity_poly.type
_entity_poly.pdbx_seq_one_letter_code
_entity_poly.pdbx_strand_id
1 'polypeptide(L)' 'MAESEGFPLVEPGLWVERVGSTEFPAGRPALFLDRDGTINLDTGYPDDPSAMVLRDGIARVIEAANQRRVPVVVVT' A
#
# COMPACT_ATOMS: atom_id res chain seq x y z
N MET A 1 -10.83 2.58 23.81
CA MET A 1 -11.62 2.34 22.59
C MET A 1 -11.48 3.58 21.75
N ALA A 2 -10.35 3.73 21.06
CA ALA A 2 -10.08 4.97 20.33
C ALA A 2 -11.01 5.04 19.13
N GLU A 3 -11.68 6.17 19.00
CA GLU A 3 -12.78 6.45 18.10
C GLU A 3 -12.33 6.44 16.64
N SER A 4 -13.17 5.85 15.79
CA SER A 4 -13.01 5.67 14.35
C SER A 4 -13.15 6.96 13.54
N GLU A 5 -13.14 8.14 14.15
CA GLU A 5 -13.32 9.40 13.43
C GLU A 5 -12.05 9.75 12.65
N GLY A 6 -12.12 9.65 11.32
CA GLY A 6 -11.08 10.07 10.40
C GLY A 6 -10.18 8.96 9.84
N PHE A 7 -10.34 7.72 10.30
CA PHE A 7 -9.60 6.57 9.76
C PHE A 7 -10.52 5.68 8.91
N PRO A 8 -10.06 5.17 7.75
CA PRO A 8 -10.83 4.29 6.88
C PRO A 8 -10.87 2.84 7.41
N LEU A 9 -11.33 2.70 8.66
CA LEU A 9 -11.57 1.40 9.28
C LEU A 9 -12.91 0.85 8.81
N VAL A 10 -12.90 -0.36 8.27
CA VAL A 10 -14.13 -1.10 7.93
C VAL A 10 -14.70 -1.77 9.19
N GLU A 11 -13.81 -2.29 10.03
CA GLU A 11 -14.09 -2.85 11.36
C GLU A 11 -12.83 -2.74 12.24
N PRO A 12 -12.91 -2.93 13.56
CA PRO A 12 -11.73 -2.90 14.42
C PRO A 12 -10.65 -3.87 13.94
N GLY A 13 -9.47 -3.35 13.59
CA GLY A 13 -8.35 -4.14 13.08
C GLY A 13 -8.30 -4.29 11.56
N LEU A 14 -9.26 -3.74 10.80
CA LEU A 14 -9.27 -3.76 9.33
C LEU A 14 -9.29 -2.35 8.73
N TRP A 15 -8.19 -1.97 8.10
CA TRP A 15 -8.05 -0.74 7.32
C TRP A 15 -8.24 -1.05 5.83
N VAL A 16 -9.13 -0.34 5.14
CA VAL A 16 -9.28 -0.44 3.68
C VAL A 16 -9.38 0.95 3.10
N GLU A 17 -8.37 1.36 2.33
CA GLU A 17 -8.27 2.71 1.77
C GLU A 17 -8.05 2.68 0.26
N ARG A 18 -8.82 3.50 -0.45
CA ARG A 18 -8.63 3.75 -1.88
C ARG A 18 -7.74 4.98 -2.06
N VAL A 19 -6.49 4.77 -2.49
CA VAL A 19 -5.53 5.86 -2.72
C VAL A 19 -5.63 6.43 -4.14
N GLY A 20 -6.00 7.71 -4.26
CA GLY A 20 -6.19 8.40 -5.54
C GLY A 20 -7.47 8.02 -6.28
N SER A 21 -7.71 8.62 -7.45
CA SER A 21 -9.01 8.58 -8.16
C SER A 21 -9.01 7.78 -9.48
N THR A 22 -7.89 7.15 -9.86
CA THR A 22 -7.79 6.39 -11.13
C THR A 22 -8.78 5.23 -11.20
N GLU A 23 -9.62 5.17 -12.23
CA GLU A 23 -10.52 4.03 -12.42
C GLU A 23 -9.81 2.86 -13.14
N PHE A 24 -10.12 1.64 -12.70
CA PHE A 24 -9.61 0.41 -13.31
C PHE A 24 -10.78 -0.46 -13.80
N PRO A 25 -10.79 -0.90 -15.07
CA PRO A 25 -11.82 -1.81 -15.57
C PRO A 25 -11.82 -3.15 -14.81
N ALA A 26 -13.00 -3.74 -14.66
CA ALA A 26 -13.15 -5.07 -14.07
C ALA A 26 -12.39 -6.14 -14.87
N GLY A 27 -11.95 -7.22 -14.20
CA GLY A 27 -11.25 -8.34 -14.83
C GLY A 27 -9.77 -8.07 -15.18
N ARG A 28 -9.20 -6.95 -14.73
CA ARG A 28 -7.78 -6.65 -14.88
C ARG A 28 -6.94 -7.35 -13.80
N PRO A 29 -5.75 -7.88 -14.13
CA PRO A 29 -4.82 -8.34 -13.10
C PRO A 29 -4.35 -7.16 -12.24
N ALA A 30 -3.98 -7.44 -10.99
CA ALA A 30 -3.42 -6.47 -10.05
C ALA A 30 -2.04 -6.92 -9.57
N LEU A 31 -1.19 -5.96 -9.21
CA LEU A 31 0.06 -6.21 -8.50
C LEU A 31 -0.18 -6.02 -7.01
N PHE A 32 -0.25 -7.13 -6.28
CA PHE A 32 -0.34 -7.12 -4.82
C PHE A 32 1.07 -7.07 -4.23
N LEU A 33 1.28 -6.17 -3.28
CA LEU A 33 2.56 -6.00 -2.59
C LEU A 33 2.31 -6.02 -1.09
N ASP A 34 3.15 -6.75 -0.37
CA ASP A 34 3.35 -6.50 1.06
C ASP A 34 4.07 -5.15 1.24
N ARG A 35 3.96 -4.55 2.43
CA ARG A 35 4.60 -3.27 2.74
C ARG A 35 6.00 -3.48 3.33
N ASP A 36 6.08 -4.09 4.50
CA ASP A 36 7.33 -4.20 5.26
C ASP A 36 8.21 -5.33 4.69
N GLY A 37 9.49 -5.04 4.45
CA GLY A 37 10.39 -5.99 3.77
C GLY A 37 10.17 -6.15 2.27
N THR A 38 9.12 -5.54 1.69
CA THR A 38 8.83 -5.55 0.24
C THR A 38 8.91 -4.15 -0.37
N ILE A 39 8.17 -3.19 0.17
CA ILE A 39 8.21 -1.79 -0.25
C ILE A 39 9.27 -1.03 0.54
N ASN A 40 9.15 -0.97 1.86
CA ASN A 40 10.20 -0.45 2.73
C ASN A 40 11.07 -1.58 3.28
N LEU A 41 12.22 -1.22 3.82
CA LEU A 41 12.99 -2.11 4.68
C LEU A 41 12.13 -2.51 5.89
N ASP A 42 12.20 -3.78 6.27
CA ASP A 42 11.55 -4.27 7.49
C ASP A 42 12.30 -3.73 8.71
N THR A 43 11.61 -2.97 9.56
CA THR A 43 12.13 -2.42 10.82
C THR A 43 11.75 -3.28 12.04
N GLY A 44 10.97 -4.35 11.84
CA GLY A 44 10.37 -5.18 12.89
C GLY A 44 9.18 -4.52 13.60
N TYR A 45 9.23 -3.20 13.82
CA TYR A 45 8.13 -2.40 14.37
C TYR A 45 8.07 -1.04 13.64
N PRO A 46 7.20 -0.90 12.61
CA PRO A 46 7.13 0.30 11.78
C PRO A 46 6.22 1.38 12.40
N ASP A 47 6.69 2.03 13.46
CA ASP A 47 5.95 3.07 14.20
C ASP A 47 6.50 4.50 14.00
N ASP A 48 7.75 4.65 13.57
CA ASP A 48 8.38 5.93 13.25
C ASP A 48 8.50 6.15 11.72
N PRO A 49 7.79 7.14 11.14
CA PRO A 49 7.90 7.45 9.71
C PRO A 49 9.32 7.90 9.30
N SER A 50 10.13 8.43 10.22
CA SER A 50 11.50 8.87 9.92
C SER A 50 12.44 7.69 9.63
N ALA A 51 12.10 6.49 10.10
CA ALA A 51 12.83 5.26 9.86
C ALA A 51 12.46 4.57 8.53
N MET A 52 11.47 5.08 7.80
CA MET A 52 10.96 4.44 6.58
C MET A 52 11.89 4.67 5.39
N VAL A 53 12.55 3.59 4.96
CA VAL A 53 13.46 3.58 3.80
C VAL A 53 12.93 2.62 2.74
N LEU A 54 12.77 3.08 1.50
CA LEU A 54 12.35 2.24 0.39
C LEU A 54 13.42 1.21 0.04
N ARG A 55 13.00 -0.01 -0.32
CA ARG A 55 13.90 -1.02 -0.88
C ARG A 55 14.39 -0.60 -2.27
N ASP A 56 15.65 -0.89 -2.55
CA ASP A 56 16.25 -0.58 -3.84
C ASP A 56 15.44 -1.19 -5.00
N GLY A 57 15.10 -0.35 -5.97
CA GLY A 57 14.39 -0.75 -7.18
C GLY A 57 12.87 -0.90 -7.05
N ILE A 58 12.28 -0.90 -5.85
CA ILE A 58 10.82 -1.08 -5.72
C ILE A 58 10.05 0.04 -6.44
N ALA A 59 10.54 1.28 -6.37
CA ALA A 59 9.91 2.42 -7.03
C ALA A 59 9.80 2.18 -8.55
N ARG A 60 10.81 1.56 -9.18
CA ARG A 60 10.78 1.24 -10.61
C ARG A 60 9.77 0.13 -10.94
N VAL A 61 9.59 -0.84 -10.04
CA VAL A 61 8.57 -1.90 -10.20
C VAL A 61 7.16 -1.29 -10.14
N ILE A 62 6.90 -0.44 -9.15
CA ILE A 62 5.62 0.24 -8.99
C ILE A 62 5.35 1.17 -10.18
N GLU A 63 6.36 1.95 -10.60
CA GLU A 63 6.30 2.81 -11.78
C GLU A 63 5.92 2.01 -13.04
N ALA A 64 6.57 0.86 -13.27
CA ALA A 64 6.28 0.01 -14.42
C ALA A 64 4.83 -0.51 -14.43
N ALA A 65 4.27 -0.82 -13.26
CA ALA A 65 2.87 -1.20 -13.10
C ALA A 65 1.93 -0.02 -13.37
N ASN A 66 2.24 1.16 -12.83
CA ASN A 66 1.45 2.38 -13.04
C ASN A 66 1.39 2.78 -14.52
N GLN A 67 2.53 2.76 -15.23
CA GLN A 67 2.61 3.04 -16.67
C GLN A 67 1.74 2.08 -17.50
N ARG A 68 1.54 0.84 -17.03
CA ARG A 68 0.71 -0.19 -17.70
C ARG A 68 -0.75 -0.18 -17.23
N ARG A 69 -1.14 0.76 -16.36
CA ARG A 69 -2.45 0.82 -15.70
C ARG A 69 -2.81 -0.52 -15.04
N VAL A 70 -1.83 -1.13 -14.39
CA VAL A 70 -2.04 -2.26 -13.49
C VAL A 70 -2.27 -1.66 -12.09
N PRO A 71 -3.41 -1.94 -11.44
CA PRO A 71 -3.63 -1.49 -10.07
C PRO A 71 -2.58 -2.11 -9.15
N VAL A 72 -1.96 -1.26 -8.33
CA VAL A 72 -1.05 -1.68 -7.26
C VAL A 72 -1.84 -1.65 -5.96
N VAL A 73 -1.91 -2.77 -5.28
CA VAL A 73 -2.66 -2.93 -4.03
C VAL A 73 -1.70 -3.35 -2.94
N VAL A 74 -1.59 -2.53 -1.90
CA VAL A 74 -0.81 -2.87 -0.70
C VAL A 74 -1.69 -3.72 0.21
N VAL A 75 -1.16 -4.86 0.66
CA VAL A 75 -1.82 -5.77 1.61
C VAL A 75 -0.84 -6.03 2.74
N THR A 76 -1.13 -5.53 3.94
CA THR A 76 -0.25 -5.53 5.12
C THR A 76 -1.05 -5.72 6.39
#